data_AF-A0AAD9SN56-F1
#
_entry.id   AF-A0AAD9SN56-F1
#
_cell.length_a   1.000
_cell.length_b   1.000
_cell.length_c   1.000
_cell.angle_alpha   90.00
_cell.angle_beta   90.00
_cell.angle_gamma   90.00
#
_symmetry.space_group_name_H-M   'P 1'
#
loop_
_entity.id
_entity.type
_entity.pdbx_description
1 polymer ?
#
loop_
_entity_poly.entity_id
_entity_poly.type
_entity_poly.pdbx_seq_one_letter_code
_entity_poly.pdbx_strand_id
1 'polypeptide(L)'
;MDLTPKTTDDKAFAKKDHHHLRPKPQRRLSRRQKVFVSAILFLSWGFIFLSFSNSANPPLLLPSSSKRVPVRQFSCTESFWPSAETCGKGGVNCVPDVSGQFESTILAFRCPANCVRDAPPAGTPHLAGDREVTQRPLVIGGPIYRGDSELCAAAVHDGVLEDAKGGCGVVKRMGQTNSFPGSYMYDVESFSVQTYFPLTFNFPTTNEEIGGNCPAANDRSWALPWVSVGHTLLFFQVTASTSGRAVWLASVATAHLLRWRSSSATSATAVPAYEASFPVPDILEPEINKQTLTNSVANITFKWATPTPAGIEGISLMVDDVERERLYFKDAPAKDTLFWERGPQAFVDHIRFGYVKNGKVLRYSSAGTWLLDDSWTGIGKQAAV
;
A
#
# COMPACT_ATOMS: atom_id res chain seq x y z
N MET A 1 -94.44 31.77 23.96
CA MET A 1 -93.55 31.04 24.89
C MET A 1 -92.14 31.29 24.37
N ASP A 2 -91.22 31.92 25.06
CA ASP A 2 -91.15 32.31 26.45
C ASP A 2 -89.99 33.31 26.60
N LEU A 3 -90.22 34.37 27.37
CA LEU A 3 -89.30 35.14 28.21
C LEU A 3 -87.85 35.42 27.71
N THR A 4 -87.60 36.65 27.26
CA THR A 4 -86.27 37.28 27.37
C THR A 4 -86.24 38.27 28.56
N PRO A 5 -85.34 38.12 29.54
CA PRO A 5 -85.19 39.05 30.65
C PRO A 5 -84.14 40.15 30.41
N LYS A 6 -84.43 41.30 31.01
CA LYS A 6 -83.60 42.34 31.64
C LYS A 6 -82.06 42.33 31.47
N THR A 7 -81.58 43.46 30.95
CA THR A 7 -80.55 44.37 31.51
C THR A 7 -79.57 43.81 32.55
N THR A 8 -78.25 43.99 32.32
CA THR A 8 -77.39 44.92 33.10
C THR A 8 -75.97 45.02 32.55
N ASP A 9 -75.51 46.28 32.57
CA ASP A 9 -74.18 46.79 32.93
C ASP A 9 -72.94 46.57 32.05
N ASP A 10 -72.45 47.74 31.64
CA ASP A 10 -71.13 48.05 31.12
C ASP A 10 -70.02 47.40 31.95
N LYS A 11 -69.21 46.57 31.31
CA LYS A 11 -67.89 46.18 31.82
C LYS A 11 -66.82 46.70 30.89
N ALA A 12 -66.09 47.67 31.43
CA ALA A 12 -64.91 48.30 30.87
C ALA A 12 -63.98 47.29 30.18
N PHE A 13 -63.66 47.57 28.91
CA PHE A 13 -62.57 46.92 28.20
C PHE A 13 -61.24 47.26 28.89
N ALA A 14 -60.74 46.32 29.69
CA ALA A 14 -59.38 46.36 30.20
C ALA A 14 -58.41 46.21 29.01
N LYS A 15 -57.76 47.31 28.65
CA LYS A 15 -56.65 47.37 27.69
C LYS A 15 -55.50 46.54 28.27
N LYS A 16 -55.31 45.33 27.76
CA LYS A 16 -54.22 44.44 28.16
C LYS A 16 -52.95 44.93 27.48
N ASP A 17 -52.09 45.59 28.24
CA ASP A 17 -50.79 46.06 27.79
C ASP A 17 -49.92 44.88 27.32
N HIS A 18 -49.69 44.81 26.01
CA HIS A 18 -48.61 44.00 25.44
C HIS A 18 -47.26 44.67 25.75
N HIS A 19 -46.84 44.59 27.01
CA HIS A 19 -45.48 44.95 27.38
C HIS A 19 -44.51 43.99 26.70
N HIS A 20 -43.77 44.56 25.76
CA HIS A 20 -42.56 44.03 25.15
C HIS A 20 -41.75 43.14 26.11
N LEU A 21 -41.70 41.84 25.83
CA LEU A 21 -40.57 41.00 26.23
C LEU A 21 -39.33 41.55 25.50
N ARG A 22 -38.67 42.56 26.09
CA ARG A 22 -37.35 42.98 25.60
C ARG A 22 -36.41 41.79 25.80
N PRO A 23 -35.77 41.26 24.76
CA PRO A 23 -34.77 40.22 24.93
C PRO A 23 -33.70 40.76 25.88
N LYS A 24 -33.37 40.00 26.93
CA LYS A 24 -32.31 40.35 27.88
C LYS A 24 -31.04 40.69 27.07
N PRO A 25 -30.31 41.78 27.40
CA PRO A 25 -29.10 42.15 26.69
C PRO A 25 -28.12 40.97 26.73
N GLN A 26 -27.93 40.31 25.58
CA GLN A 26 -26.88 39.31 25.44
C GLN A 26 -25.55 40.00 25.70
N ARG A 27 -24.83 39.52 26.72
CA ARG A 27 -23.52 40.02 27.10
C ARG A 27 -22.57 39.87 25.90
N ARG A 28 -22.33 40.96 25.17
CA ARG A 28 -21.45 40.94 23.99
C ARG A 28 -20.02 40.67 24.44
N LEU A 29 -19.47 39.54 24.00
CA LEU A 29 -18.06 39.19 24.19
C LEU A 29 -17.15 40.30 23.62
N SER A 30 -16.14 40.69 24.39
CA SER A 30 -15.13 41.65 23.95
C SER A 30 -14.30 41.09 22.79
N ARG A 31 -13.63 41.95 22.01
CA ARG A 31 -12.78 41.50 20.89
C ARG A 31 -11.69 40.52 21.34
N ARG A 32 -11.08 40.75 22.51
CA ARG A 32 -10.07 39.85 23.11
C ARG A 32 -10.69 38.50 23.49
N GLN A 33 -11.88 38.51 24.08
CA GLN A 33 -12.60 37.28 24.43
C GLN A 33 -12.99 36.48 23.19
N LYS A 34 -13.42 37.13 22.11
CA LYS A 34 -13.74 36.45 20.84
C LYS A 34 -12.51 35.77 20.23
N VAL A 35 -11.36 36.45 20.23
CA VAL A 35 -10.09 35.86 19.75
C VAL A 35 -9.70 34.66 20.60
N PHE A 36 -9.77 34.80 21.93
CA PHE A 36 -9.45 33.71 22.86
C PHE A 36 -10.35 32.48 22.67
N VAL A 37 -11.67 32.68 22.59
CA VAL A 37 -12.64 31.59 22.36
C VAL A 37 -12.43 30.95 20.99
N SER A 38 -12.12 31.74 19.96
CA SER A 38 -11.83 31.21 18.61
C SER A 38 -10.57 30.35 18.58
N ALA A 39 -9.53 30.75 19.31
CA ALA A 39 -8.32 29.95 19.46
C ALA A 39 -8.60 28.63 20.20
N ILE A 40 -9.42 28.66 21.26
CA ILE A 40 -9.84 27.44 21.97
C ILE A 40 -10.60 26.50 21.04
N LEU A 41 -11.57 27.00 20.27
CA LEU A 41 -12.33 26.19 19.33
C LEU A 41 -11.44 25.53 18.26
N PHE A 42 -10.39 26.24 17.82
CA PHE A 42 -9.42 25.73 16.86
C PHE A 42 -8.56 24.61 17.47
N LEU A 43 -8.03 24.84 18.66
CA LEU A 43 -7.22 23.86 19.38
C LEU A 43 -8.04 22.63 19.79
N SER A 44 -9.27 22.82 20.27
CA SER A 44 -10.17 21.73 20.65
C SER A 44 -10.57 20.90 19.44
N TRP A 45 -10.91 21.55 18.31
CA TRP A 45 -11.21 20.84 17.07
C TRP A 45 -9.99 20.04 16.59
N GLY A 46 -8.80 20.63 16.56
CA GLY A 46 -7.58 19.93 16.16
C GLY A 46 -7.27 18.71 17.03
N PHE A 47 -7.43 18.86 18.36
CA PHE A 47 -7.25 17.75 19.30
C PHE A 47 -8.27 16.62 19.10
N ILE A 48 -9.56 16.95 18.98
CA ILE A 48 -10.61 15.94 18.75
C ILE A 48 -10.42 15.28 17.39
N PHE A 49 -10.08 16.07 16.36
CA PHE A 49 -9.83 15.58 15.01
C PHE A 49 -8.72 14.54 15.00
N LEU A 50 -7.57 14.86 15.60
CA LEU A 50 -6.44 13.93 15.71
C LEU A 50 -6.78 12.69 16.54
N SER A 51 -7.44 12.87 17.69
CA SER A 51 -7.83 11.76 18.57
C SER A 51 -8.78 10.78 17.86
N PHE A 52 -9.81 11.28 17.19
CA PHE A 52 -10.79 10.45 16.50
C PHE A 52 -10.22 9.88 15.20
N SER A 53 -9.36 10.62 14.50
CA SER A 53 -8.66 10.10 13.32
C SER A 53 -7.77 8.91 13.69
N ASN A 54 -7.04 9.01 14.81
CA ASN A 54 -6.18 7.92 15.29
C ASN A 54 -6.96 6.75 15.87
N SER A 55 -8.23 6.93 16.25
CA SER A 55 -9.08 5.84 16.77
C SER A 55 -9.45 4.79 15.71
N ALA A 56 -9.27 5.09 14.42
CA ALA A 56 -9.46 4.14 13.33
C ALA A 56 -8.38 3.04 13.32
N ASN A 57 -7.17 3.35 13.80
CA ASN A 57 -6.01 2.45 13.78
C ASN A 57 -5.36 2.37 15.17
N PRO A 58 -6.03 1.77 16.17
CA PRO A 58 -5.43 1.58 17.48
C PRO A 58 -4.17 0.69 17.36
N PRO A 59 -3.08 1.00 18.08
CA PRO A 59 -1.87 0.18 18.05
C PRO A 59 -2.16 -1.22 18.61
N LEU A 60 -1.50 -2.23 18.05
CA LEU A 60 -1.61 -3.61 18.52
C LEU A 60 -0.66 -3.81 19.71
N LEU A 61 -1.14 -4.51 20.74
CA LEU A 61 -0.33 -4.95 21.87
C LEU A 61 0.23 -6.33 21.56
N LEU A 62 1.57 -6.43 21.46
CA LEU A 62 2.23 -7.73 21.37
C LEU A 62 2.26 -8.40 22.76
N PRO A 63 1.80 -9.64 22.92
CA PRO A 63 1.80 -10.32 24.23
C PRO A 63 3.20 -10.57 24.75
N SER A 64 4.09 -11.06 23.88
CA SER A 64 5.47 -11.43 24.25
C SER A 64 6.28 -10.26 24.83
N SER A 65 6.09 -9.05 24.31
CA SER A 65 6.91 -7.88 24.70
C SER A 65 6.15 -6.77 25.40
N SER A 66 4.81 -6.87 25.53
CA SER A 66 3.92 -5.77 25.96
C SER A 66 4.13 -4.46 25.19
N LYS A 67 4.76 -4.53 24.00
CA LYS A 67 5.09 -3.38 23.16
C LYS A 67 3.87 -3.01 22.31
N ARG A 68 3.57 -1.71 22.23
CA ARG A 68 2.60 -1.16 21.29
C ARG A 68 3.26 -1.01 19.93
N VAL A 69 2.75 -1.73 18.93
CA VAL A 69 3.21 -1.65 17.54
C VAL A 69 2.15 -0.92 16.72
N PRO A 70 2.54 0.09 15.90
CA PRO A 70 1.60 0.75 15.02
C PRO A 70 1.04 -0.25 14.00
N VAL A 71 -0.28 -0.18 13.79
CA VAL A 71 -0.97 -1.03 12.81
C VAL A 71 -0.98 -0.31 11.46
N ARG A 72 -0.41 -0.94 10.43
CA ARG A 72 -0.51 -0.46 9.05
C ARG A 72 -1.73 -1.07 8.37
N GLN A 73 -2.56 -0.23 7.77
CA GLN A 73 -3.65 -0.68 6.91
C GLN A 73 -3.06 -1.09 5.55
N PHE A 74 -3.44 -2.27 5.07
CA PHE A 74 -3.14 -2.75 3.73
C PHE A 74 -4.41 -2.79 2.88
N SER A 75 -4.27 -2.55 1.58
CA SER A 75 -5.30 -2.89 0.60
C SER A 75 -5.18 -4.36 0.15
N CYS A 76 -6.21 -4.89 -0.51
CA CYS A 76 -6.21 -6.29 -0.94
C CYS A 76 -5.10 -6.64 -1.93
N THR A 77 -4.68 -5.69 -2.75
CA THR A 77 -3.65 -5.88 -3.79
C THR A 77 -2.28 -5.36 -3.37
N GLU A 78 -2.07 -5.10 -2.07
CA GLU A 78 -0.82 -4.53 -1.56
C GLU A 78 0.14 -5.62 -1.13
N SER A 79 1.39 -5.49 -1.57
CA SER A 79 2.51 -6.38 -1.22
C SER A 79 3.68 -5.56 -0.66
N PHE A 80 4.70 -6.24 -0.11
CA PHE A 80 5.93 -5.58 0.31
C PHE A 80 6.88 -5.29 -0.87
N TRP A 81 6.65 -5.93 -2.00
CA TRP A 81 7.40 -5.80 -3.24
C TRP A 81 6.44 -5.53 -4.40
N PRO A 82 6.03 -4.26 -4.59
CA PRO A 82 4.99 -3.92 -5.58
C PRO A 82 5.45 -4.07 -7.04
N SER A 83 6.74 -3.90 -7.31
CA SER A 83 7.36 -4.14 -8.62
C SER A 83 8.88 -4.03 -8.51
N ALA A 84 9.59 -4.67 -9.44
CA ALA A 84 11.04 -4.60 -9.50
C ALA A 84 11.54 -3.14 -9.68
N GLU A 85 10.87 -2.35 -10.50
CA GLU A 85 11.24 -0.96 -10.78
C GLU A 85 11.05 -0.06 -9.56
N THR A 86 9.96 -0.26 -8.79
CA THR A 86 9.70 0.53 -7.58
C THR A 86 10.70 0.17 -6.48
N CYS A 87 11.04 -1.12 -6.36
CA CYS A 87 12.04 -1.59 -5.42
C CYS A 87 13.47 -1.19 -5.79
N GLY A 88 13.69 -0.75 -7.04
CA GLY A 88 14.97 -0.29 -7.54
C GLY A 88 15.97 -1.42 -7.77
N LYS A 89 17.13 -1.06 -8.31
CA LYS A 89 18.24 -1.99 -8.61
C LYS A 89 18.59 -2.82 -7.36
N GLY A 90 18.49 -4.14 -7.47
CA GLY A 90 18.75 -5.08 -6.37
C GLY A 90 17.70 -5.12 -5.27
N GLY A 91 16.59 -4.37 -5.38
CA GLY A 91 15.54 -4.32 -4.37
C GLY A 91 15.80 -3.39 -3.19
N VAL A 92 16.81 -2.51 -3.30
CA VAL A 92 17.30 -1.68 -2.19
C VAL A 92 16.23 -0.82 -1.51
N ASN A 93 15.15 -0.45 -2.21
CA ASN A 93 14.07 0.37 -1.63
C ASN A 93 13.03 -0.47 -0.88
N CYS A 94 12.98 -1.78 -1.12
CA CYS A 94 11.98 -2.68 -0.53
C CYS A 94 12.57 -3.56 0.58
N VAL A 95 13.87 -3.88 0.50
CA VAL A 95 14.57 -4.61 1.58
C VAL A 95 14.86 -3.62 2.72
N PRO A 96 14.63 -3.98 4.00
CA PRO A 96 15.04 -3.14 5.13
C PRO A 96 16.55 -2.87 5.09
N ASP A 97 16.99 -1.64 5.41
CA ASP A 97 18.41 -1.26 5.42
C ASP A 97 19.16 -2.10 6.48
N VAL A 98 19.90 -3.10 6.01
CA VAL A 98 20.66 -4.03 6.85
C VAL A 98 22.13 -3.73 6.68
N SER A 99 22.58 -2.60 7.21
CA SER A 99 24.00 -2.36 7.50
C SER A 99 24.47 -3.28 8.65
N GLY A 100 24.46 -4.61 8.41
CA GLY A 100 25.18 -5.60 9.21
C GLY A 100 24.36 -6.51 10.14
N GLN A 101 23.05 -6.30 10.32
CA GLN A 101 22.21 -7.19 11.12
C GLN A 101 20.86 -7.37 10.40
N PHE A 102 20.56 -8.57 9.94
CA PHE A 102 19.22 -8.92 9.44
C PHE A 102 18.23 -8.94 10.61
N GLU A 103 17.78 -7.76 11.04
CA GLU A 103 16.75 -7.65 12.06
C GLU A 103 15.40 -7.91 11.39
N SER A 104 14.85 -9.12 11.60
CA SER A 104 13.50 -9.44 11.16
C SER A 104 12.53 -8.41 11.73
N THR A 105 11.87 -7.65 10.85
CA THR A 105 11.00 -6.57 11.29
C THR A 105 9.59 -7.10 11.48
N ILE A 106 9.12 -7.06 12.72
CA ILE A 106 7.74 -7.39 13.07
C ILE A 106 6.86 -6.17 12.79
N LEU A 107 5.79 -6.38 12.03
CA LEU A 107 4.81 -5.36 11.69
C LEU A 107 3.40 -5.85 12.08
N ALA A 108 2.60 -4.99 12.68
CA ALA A 108 1.17 -5.22 12.81
C ALA A 108 0.44 -4.68 11.57
N PHE A 109 -0.45 -5.48 11.00
CA PHE A 109 -1.18 -5.13 9.78
C PHE A 109 -2.68 -5.27 9.97
N ARG A 110 -3.45 -4.57 9.13
CA ARG A 110 -4.91 -4.69 9.06
C ARG A 110 -5.36 -4.78 7.60
N CYS A 111 -6.23 -5.73 7.33
CA CYS A 111 -6.79 -6.03 6.01
C CYS A 111 -8.30 -5.82 6.00
N PRO A 112 -8.87 -5.33 4.88
CA PRO A 112 -10.31 -5.31 4.68
C PRO A 112 -10.85 -6.74 4.49
N ALA A 113 -12.17 -6.88 4.56
CA ALA A 113 -12.85 -8.12 4.26
C ALA A 113 -12.90 -8.39 2.74
N ASN A 114 -13.03 -9.66 2.39
CA ASN A 114 -13.28 -10.19 1.04
C ASN A 114 -12.16 -9.92 0.04
N CYS A 115 -10.91 -9.91 0.48
CA CYS A 115 -9.77 -9.72 -0.40
C CYS A 115 -9.53 -10.89 -1.35
N VAL A 116 -9.95 -12.10 -0.98
CA VAL A 116 -9.89 -13.28 -1.84
C VAL A 116 -11.14 -13.34 -2.72
N ARG A 117 -12.33 -13.26 -2.11
CA ARG A 117 -13.59 -13.38 -2.85
C ARG A 117 -13.81 -12.29 -3.89
N ASP A 118 -13.44 -11.05 -3.57
CA ASP A 118 -13.67 -9.90 -4.46
C ASP A 118 -12.44 -9.63 -5.36
N ALA A 119 -11.40 -10.49 -5.32
CA ALA A 119 -10.28 -10.41 -6.23
C ALA A 119 -10.76 -10.63 -7.69
N PRO A 120 -10.21 -9.89 -8.67
CA PRO A 120 -10.49 -10.17 -10.06
C PRO A 120 -9.99 -11.58 -10.41
N PRO A 121 -10.59 -12.30 -11.37
CA PRO A 121 -10.14 -13.63 -11.76
C PRO A 121 -8.74 -13.63 -12.40
N ALA A 122 -8.34 -12.50 -12.99
CA ALA A 122 -7.01 -12.30 -13.55
C ALA A 122 -6.58 -10.83 -13.41
N GLY A 123 -5.28 -10.61 -13.26
CA GLY A 123 -4.62 -9.31 -13.23
C GLY A 123 -3.56 -9.18 -14.32
N THR A 124 -2.77 -8.13 -14.23
CA THR A 124 -1.59 -7.95 -15.09
C THR A 124 -0.60 -9.10 -14.90
N PRO A 125 0.05 -9.61 -15.97
CA PRO A 125 1.06 -10.65 -15.84
C PRO A 125 2.13 -10.28 -14.82
N HIS A 126 2.36 -11.16 -13.85
CA HIS A 126 3.40 -11.05 -12.84
C HIS A 126 4.49 -12.09 -13.10
N LEU A 127 5.75 -11.71 -12.96
CA LEU A 127 6.88 -12.60 -13.23
C LEU A 127 7.16 -13.44 -11.98
N ALA A 128 7.18 -14.77 -12.15
CA ALA A 128 7.51 -15.70 -11.09
C ALA A 128 8.36 -16.85 -11.66
N GLY A 129 9.68 -16.80 -11.46
CA GLY A 129 10.59 -17.84 -11.97
C GLY A 129 10.65 -17.83 -13.49
N ASP A 130 10.21 -18.90 -14.15
CA ASP A 130 10.12 -19.03 -15.61
C ASP A 130 8.76 -18.61 -16.20
N ARG A 131 7.77 -18.27 -15.36
CA ARG A 131 6.37 -18.06 -15.79
C ARG A 131 5.88 -16.62 -15.65
N GLU A 132 4.87 -16.29 -16.44
CA GLU A 132 4.01 -15.11 -16.29
C GLU A 132 2.69 -15.56 -15.63
N VAL A 133 2.43 -15.11 -14.40
CA VAL A 133 1.26 -15.48 -13.60
C VAL A 133 0.23 -14.35 -13.62
N THR A 134 -0.96 -14.63 -14.13
CA THR A 134 -2.09 -13.67 -14.17
C THR A 134 -3.11 -13.89 -13.08
N GLN A 135 -3.10 -15.05 -12.42
CA GLN A 135 -4.05 -15.40 -11.35
C GLN A 135 -4.04 -14.36 -10.22
N ARG A 136 -5.23 -14.08 -9.68
CA ARG A 136 -5.42 -13.22 -8.52
C ARG A 136 -6.40 -13.87 -7.51
N PRO A 137 -6.21 -13.67 -6.20
CA PRO A 137 -5.10 -12.91 -5.60
C PRO A 137 -3.75 -13.60 -5.80
N LEU A 138 -2.67 -12.81 -5.88
CA LEU A 138 -1.33 -13.35 -6.10
C LEU A 138 -0.71 -13.78 -4.77
N VAL A 139 -0.57 -15.09 -4.58
CA VAL A 139 0.13 -15.67 -3.42
C VAL A 139 1.22 -16.59 -3.92
N ILE A 140 2.47 -16.41 -3.47
CA ILE A 140 3.61 -17.23 -3.88
C ILE A 140 4.32 -17.77 -2.64
N GLY A 141 4.33 -19.10 -2.52
CA GLY A 141 4.87 -19.81 -1.36
C GLY A 141 3.87 -20.04 -0.22
N GLY A 142 4.39 -20.63 0.86
CA GLY A 142 3.68 -20.96 2.09
C GLY A 142 4.38 -22.14 2.81
N PRO A 143 4.78 -22.04 4.09
CA PRO A 143 4.49 -20.99 5.07
C PRO A 143 5.43 -19.76 5.01
N ILE A 144 6.43 -19.78 4.13
CA ILE A 144 7.27 -18.61 3.81
C ILE A 144 6.80 -18.07 2.46
N TYR A 145 6.39 -16.81 2.44
CA TYR A 145 5.83 -16.15 1.28
C TYR A 145 6.88 -15.20 0.67
N ARG A 146 6.91 -15.12 -0.66
CA ARG A 146 7.70 -14.07 -1.34
C ARG A 146 7.09 -12.70 -1.06
N GLY A 147 7.93 -11.68 -0.94
CA GLY A 147 7.54 -10.31 -0.62
C GLY A 147 6.59 -9.64 -1.63
N ASP A 148 6.48 -10.18 -2.84
CA ASP A 148 5.56 -9.76 -3.89
C ASP A 148 4.17 -10.42 -3.81
N SER A 149 3.95 -11.32 -2.86
CA SER A 149 2.61 -11.84 -2.56
C SER A 149 1.70 -10.75 -1.98
N GLU A 150 0.43 -10.74 -2.37
CA GLU A 150 -0.61 -9.89 -1.80
C GLU A 150 -0.82 -10.27 -0.32
N LEU A 151 -0.48 -9.35 0.60
CA LEU A 151 -0.34 -9.66 2.03
C LEU A 151 -1.63 -10.20 2.64
N CYS A 152 -2.76 -9.60 2.30
CA CYS A 152 -4.05 -9.97 2.86
C CYS A 152 -4.51 -11.35 2.40
N ALA A 153 -4.28 -11.71 1.13
CA ALA A 153 -4.57 -13.03 0.62
C ALA A 153 -3.63 -14.09 1.19
N ALA A 154 -2.34 -13.77 1.33
CA ALA A 154 -1.38 -14.64 2.01
C ALA A 154 -1.78 -14.89 3.49
N ALA A 155 -2.31 -13.88 4.18
CA ALA A 155 -2.80 -14.03 5.56
C ALA A 155 -4.03 -14.93 5.66
N VAL A 156 -4.91 -14.93 4.65
CA VAL A 156 -6.03 -15.89 4.55
C VAL A 156 -5.49 -17.29 4.26
N HIS A 157 -4.58 -17.41 3.29
CA HIS A 157 -3.94 -18.68 2.94
C HIS A 157 -3.21 -19.34 4.13
N ASP A 158 -2.61 -18.55 5.01
CA ASP A 158 -1.94 -19.04 6.22
C ASP A 158 -2.89 -19.28 7.41
N GLY A 159 -4.18 -19.00 7.25
CA GLY A 159 -5.21 -19.17 8.29
C GLY A 159 -5.20 -18.10 9.39
N VAL A 160 -4.43 -17.02 9.20
CA VAL A 160 -4.36 -15.89 10.15
C VAL A 160 -5.65 -15.05 10.09
N LEU A 161 -6.23 -14.90 8.91
CA LEU A 161 -7.46 -14.14 8.68
C LEU A 161 -8.56 -15.00 8.06
N GLU A 162 -9.81 -14.66 8.39
CA GLU A 162 -10.99 -15.16 7.68
C GLU A 162 -11.37 -14.14 6.61
N ASP A 163 -11.42 -14.55 5.33
CA ASP A 163 -11.66 -13.64 4.20
C ASP A 163 -12.92 -12.79 4.40
N ALA A 164 -14.04 -13.42 4.78
CA ALA A 164 -15.34 -12.75 4.95
C ALA A 164 -15.33 -11.60 5.98
N LYS A 165 -14.41 -11.63 6.95
CA LYS A 165 -14.30 -10.63 8.02
C LYS A 165 -13.12 -9.68 7.83
N GLY A 166 -12.10 -10.11 7.10
CA GLY A 166 -10.78 -9.47 7.13
C GLY A 166 -10.23 -9.50 8.55
N GLY A 167 -9.49 -8.46 8.94
CA GLY A 167 -9.03 -8.33 10.32
C GLY A 167 -7.64 -7.77 10.44
N CYS A 168 -6.95 -8.13 11.50
CA CYS A 168 -5.60 -7.68 11.77
C CYS A 168 -4.73 -8.85 12.22
N GLY A 169 -3.43 -8.71 12.03
CA GLY A 169 -2.46 -9.74 12.40
C GLY A 169 -1.08 -9.16 12.56
N VAL A 170 -0.13 -10.05 12.82
CA VAL A 170 1.29 -9.74 12.89
C VAL A 170 2.00 -10.48 11.77
N VAL A 171 2.85 -9.78 11.05
CA VAL A 171 3.69 -10.35 9.99
C VAL A 171 5.15 -10.09 10.32
N LYS A 172 5.98 -11.09 10.11
CA LYS A 172 7.42 -11.00 10.30
C LYS A 172 8.07 -10.92 8.92
N ARG A 173 8.64 -9.76 8.60
CA ARG A 173 9.45 -9.59 7.39
C ARG A 173 10.81 -10.22 7.63
N MET A 174 11.23 -11.04 6.69
CA MET A 174 12.46 -11.79 6.71
C MET A 174 13.31 -11.41 5.51
N GLY A 175 14.58 -11.80 5.57
CA GLY A 175 15.49 -11.62 4.46
C GLY A 175 15.21 -12.60 3.33
N GLN A 176 16.28 -12.92 2.63
CA GLN A 176 16.27 -13.75 1.46
C GLN A 176 15.89 -15.21 1.74
N THR A 177 15.20 -15.84 0.79
CA THR A 177 14.99 -17.30 0.72
C THR A 177 15.01 -17.72 -0.75
N ASN A 178 15.14 -19.02 -1.03
CA ASN A 178 15.42 -19.58 -2.36
C ASN A 178 14.48 -20.71 -2.81
N SER A 179 13.42 -21.01 -2.04
CA SER A 179 12.42 -22.01 -2.40
C SER A 179 11.08 -21.65 -1.77
N PHE A 180 10.03 -21.70 -2.58
CA PHE A 180 8.67 -21.33 -2.21
C PHE A 180 7.72 -22.45 -2.64
N PRO A 181 7.44 -23.44 -1.76
CA PRO A 181 6.45 -24.46 -2.07
C PRO A 181 5.04 -23.84 -2.07
N GLY A 182 4.23 -24.20 -3.07
CA GLY A 182 2.85 -23.79 -3.19
C GLY A 182 1.91 -24.85 -2.59
N SER A 183 0.73 -24.41 -2.17
CA SER A 183 -0.32 -25.25 -1.60
C SER A 183 -1.70 -24.61 -1.82
N TYR A 184 -2.76 -25.35 -1.49
CA TYR A 184 -4.13 -24.86 -1.50
C TYR A 184 -4.68 -24.91 -0.08
N MET A 185 -4.89 -23.76 0.53
CA MET A 185 -5.29 -23.62 1.94
C MET A 185 -6.32 -22.49 2.09
N TYR A 186 -7.37 -22.73 2.88
CA TYR A 186 -8.43 -21.77 3.18
C TYR A 186 -9.01 -21.07 1.93
N ASP A 187 -9.28 -21.86 0.89
CA ASP A 187 -9.80 -21.44 -0.41
C ASP A 187 -8.87 -20.50 -1.22
N VAL A 188 -7.59 -20.45 -0.87
CA VAL A 188 -6.55 -19.71 -1.59
C VAL A 188 -5.55 -20.70 -2.17
N GLU A 189 -5.20 -20.54 -3.45
CA GLU A 189 -4.12 -21.27 -4.09
C GLU A 189 -2.85 -20.41 -4.08
N SER A 190 -1.74 -20.98 -3.62
CA SER A 190 -0.42 -20.35 -3.71
C SER A 190 0.46 -21.01 -4.77
N PHE A 191 1.20 -20.19 -5.50
CA PHE A 191 2.09 -20.63 -6.56
C PHE A 191 3.41 -21.16 -5.99
N SER A 192 3.88 -22.30 -6.51
CA SER A 192 5.20 -22.86 -6.18
C SER A 192 6.27 -22.33 -7.13
N VAL A 193 7.40 -21.87 -6.58
CA VAL A 193 8.55 -21.46 -7.39
C VAL A 193 9.86 -21.72 -6.65
N GLN A 194 10.84 -22.27 -7.36
CA GLN A 194 12.19 -22.46 -6.84
C GLN A 194 13.09 -21.38 -7.43
N THR A 195 13.15 -20.24 -6.75
CA THR A 195 13.94 -19.08 -7.17
C THR A 195 14.42 -18.33 -5.94
N TYR A 196 15.54 -17.64 -6.08
CA TYR A 196 16.01 -16.68 -5.09
C TYR A 196 15.05 -15.48 -5.03
N PHE A 197 14.70 -15.00 -3.84
CA PHE A 197 14.01 -13.72 -3.68
C PHE A 197 14.49 -12.98 -2.41
N PRO A 198 14.83 -11.68 -2.49
CA PRO A 198 15.56 -10.97 -1.43
C PRO A 198 14.71 -10.55 -0.22
N LEU A 199 13.38 -10.48 -0.39
CA LEU A 199 12.45 -10.10 0.68
C LEU A 199 11.38 -11.17 0.84
N THR A 200 11.28 -11.77 2.02
CA THR A 200 10.23 -12.76 2.32
C THR A 200 9.47 -12.35 3.58
N PHE A 201 8.36 -13.03 3.83
CA PHE A 201 7.66 -12.89 5.10
C PHE A 201 6.98 -14.19 5.50
N ASN A 202 6.67 -14.30 6.79
CA ASN A 202 5.80 -15.34 7.31
C ASN A 202 4.91 -14.76 8.40
N PHE A 203 3.87 -15.52 8.76
CA PHE A 203 3.07 -15.22 9.93
C PHE A 203 3.55 -16.10 11.09
N PRO A 204 3.87 -15.50 12.25
CA PRO A 204 4.16 -16.28 13.44
C PRO A 204 3.05 -17.26 13.79
N THR A 205 3.36 -18.44 14.33
CA THR A 205 2.35 -19.48 14.64
C THR A 205 2.19 -19.74 16.14
N THR A 206 3.03 -19.15 16.99
CA THR A 206 2.97 -19.36 18.44
C THR A 206 2.13 -18.29 19.12
N ASN A 207 1.28 -18.71 20.06
CA ASN A 207 0.47 -17.82 20.91
C ASN A 207 1.32 -16.85 21.77
N GLU A 208 2.62 -17.08 21.87
CA GLU A 208 3.57 -16.16 22.49
C GLU A 208 3.84 -14.93 21.60
N GLU A 209 3.92 -15.10 20.27
CA GLU A 209 4.13 -14.00 19.31
C GLU A 209 2.82 -13.34 18.86
N ILE A 210 1.71 -14.09 18.88
CA ILE A 210 0.36 -13.62 18.50
C ILE A 210 -0.61 -13.78 19.66
N GLY A 211 -1.02 -12.67 20.26
CA GLY A 211 -2.07 -12.69 21.28
C GLY A 211 -2.64 -11.31 21.58
N GLY A 212 -2.39 -10.36 20.69
CA GLY A 212 -3.22 -9.17 20.63
C GLY A 212 -4.48 -9.57 19.89
N ASN A 213 -5.60 -9.77 20.58
CA ASN A 213 -6.89 -9.67 19.90
C ASN A 213 -6.90 -8.34 19.17
N CYS A 214 -7.28 -8.34 17.90
CA CYS A 214 -7.58 -7.10 17.20
C CYS A 214 -8.49 -6.29 18.10
N PRO A 215 -8.10 -5.07 18.52
CA PRO A 215 -9.02 -4.23 19.26
C PRO A 215 -10.27 -4.16 18.40
N ALA A 216 -11.44 -4.47 18.99
CA ALA A 216 -12.70 -4.17 18.35
C ALA A 216 -12.56 -2.70 17.93
N ALA A 217 -12.57 -2.46 16.62
CA ALA A 217 -12.32 -1.12 16.11
C ALA A 217 -13.50 -0.28 16.59
N ASN A 218 -13.35 0.34 17.75
CA ASN A 218 -14.20 1.43 18.18
C ASN A 218 -13.73 2.66 17.41
N ASP A 219 -13.85 2.55 16.10
CA ASP A 219 -13.47 3.56 15.16
C ASP A 219 -14.40 4.75 15.42
N ARG A 220 -13.92 5.77 16.12
CA ARG A 220 -14.68 7.01 16.34
C ARG A 220 -14.55 7.95 15.16
N SER A 221 -13.77 7.57 14.15
CA SER A 221 -13.48 8.42 13.01
C SER A 221 -14.71 8.65 12.11
N TRP A 222 -15.75 7.81 12.22
CA TRP A 222 -17.07 8.07 11.61
C TRP A 222 -17.73 9.35 12.14
N ALA A 223 -17.41 9.78 13.36
CA ALA A 223 -17.99 10.97 13.98
C ALA A 223 -17.31 12.28 13.53
N LEU A 224 -16.16 12.21 12.86
CA LEU A 224 -15.38 13.37 12.44
C LEU A 224 -16.11 14.38 11.55
N PRO A 225 -16.96 13.98 10.57
CA PRO A 225 -17.76 14.93 9.80
C PRO A 225 -18.69 15.74 10.71
N TRP A 226 -19.39 15.07 11.63
CA TRP A 226 -20.33 15.69 12.57
C TRP A 226 -19.63 16.64 13.55
N VAL A 227 -18.49 16.22 14.12
CA VAL A 227 -17.66 17.06 14.99
C VAL A 227 -17.21 18.32 14.26
N SER A 228 -16.80 18.19 13.00
CA SER A 228 -16.30 19.31 12.19
C SER A 228 -17.41 20.30 11.85
N VAL A 229 -18.61 19.81 11.51
CA VAL A 229 -19.79 20.66 11.31
C VAL A 229 -20.14 21.42 12.58
N GLY A 230 -20.21 20.74 13.72
CA GLY A 230 -20.53 21.36 15.02
C GLY A 230 -19.55 22.47 15.41
N HIS A 231 -18.24 22.21 15.30
CA HIS A 231 -17.22 23.23 15.59
C HIS A 231 -17.26 24.39 14.59
N THR A 232 -17.56 24.13 13.32
CA THR A 232 -17.71 25.18 12.30
C THR A 232 -18.85 26.13 12.63
N LEU A 233 -20.01 25.59 13.05
CA LEU A 233 -21.15 26.40 13.47
C LEU A 233 -20.80 27.27 14.68
N LEU A 234 -20.16 26.70 15.71
CA LEU A 234 -19.72 27.43 16.90
C LEU A 234 -18.70 28.53 16.55
N PHE A 235 -17.72 28.22 15.70
CA PHE A 235 -16.71 29.17 15.27
C PHE A 235 -17.33 30.35 14.50
N PHE A 236 -18.31 30.09 13.63
CA PHE A 236 -18.97 31.10 12.81
C PHE A 236 -19.87 32.02 13.63
N GLN A 237 -20.43 31.54 14.75
CA GLN A 237 -21.19 32.35 15.71
C GLN A 237 -20.29 33.33 16.49
N VAL A 238 -19.06 32.93 16.82
CA VAL A 238 -18.10 33.76 17.58
C VAL A 238 -17.33 34.72 16.66
N THR A 239 -16.99 34.28 15.45
CA THR A 239 -16.15 35.00 14.50
C THR A 239 -16.96 35.53 13.32
N ALA A 240 -17.06 36.85 13.21
CA ALA A 240 -17.64 37.54 12.05
C ALA A 240 -16.60 37.91 10.98
N SER A 241 -15.30 37.71 11.25
CA SER A 241 -14.23 38.01 10.30
C SER A 241 -14.26 37.06 9.11
N THR A 242 -14.30 37.60 7.90
CA THR A 242 -14.23 36.82 6.65
C THR A 242 -12.93 36.04 6.54
N SER A 243 -11.79 36.65 6.87
CA SER A 243 -10.49 35.98 6.88
C SER A 243 -10.41 34.85 7.90
N GLY A 244 -10.96 35.06 9.10
CA GLY A 244 -10.98 34.04 10.15
C GLY A 244 -11.82 32.81 9.75
N ARG A 245 -12.98 33.04 9.12
CA ARG A 245 -13.82 31.96 8.57
C ARG A 245 -13.15 31.23 7.41
N ALA A 246 -12.46 31.94 6.52
CA ALA A 246 -11.73 31.34 5.41
C ALA A 246 -10.59 30.42 5.90
N VAL A 247 -9.80 30.88 6.88
CA VAL A 247 -8.74 30.06 7.50
C VAL A 247 -9.32 28.81 8.15
N TRP A 248 -10.40 28.94 8.91
CA TRP A 248 -11.10 27.80 9.51
C TRP A 248 -11.52 26.76 8.47
N LEU A 249 -12.24 27.18 7.42
CA LEU A 249 -12.72 26.28 6.38
C LEU A 249 -11.57 25.61 5.64
N ALA A 250 -10.50 26.36 5.32
CA ALA A 250 -9.30 25.81 4.69
C ALA A 250 -8.64 24.74 5.57
N SER A 251 -8.52 24.97 6.88
CA SER A 251 -7.94 23.99 7.81
C SER A 251 -8.80 22.73 7.93
N VAL A 252 -10.12 22.88 8.04
CA VAL A 252 -11.05 21.73 8.09
C VAL A 252 -10.97 20.93 6.78
N ALA A 253 -11.05 21.60 5.63
CA ALA A 253 -10.96 20.95 4.33
C ALA A 253 -9.62 20.22 4.15
N THR A 254 -8.52 20.88 4.48
CA THR A 254 -7.17 20.28 4.38
C THR A 254 -7.04 19.05 5.28
N ALA A 255 -7.54 19.10 6.52
CA ALA A 255 -7.46 17.95 7.43
C ALA A 255 -8.27 16.75 6.94
N HIS A 256 -9.49 16.97 6.45
CA HIS A 256 -10.31 15.89 5.87
C HIS A 256 -9.71 15.33 4.58
N LEU A 257 -9.13 16.18 3.72
CA LEU A 257 -8.42 15.74 2.51
C LEU A 257 -7.20 14.89 2.84
N LEU A 258 -6.39 15.31 3.82
CA LEU A 258 -5.24 14.53 4.28
C LEU A 258 -5.66 13.18 4.84
N ARG A 259 -6.73 13.14 5.65
CA ARG A 259 -7.28 11.89 6.18
C ARG A 259 -7.81 11.00 5.06
N TRP A 260 -8.60 11.53 4.14
CA TRP A 260 -9.13 10.77 3.01
C TRP A 260 -8.02 10.22 2.11
N ARG A 261 -6.94 10.98 1.89
CA ARG A 261 -5.75 10.52 1.17
C ARG A 261 -4.98 9.43 1.92
N SER A 262 -5.03 9.40 3.25
CA SER A 262 -4.46 8.30 4.04
C SER A 262 -5.36 7.05 4.09
N SER A 263 -6.68 7.20 3.92
CA SER A 263 -7.64 6.09 3.90
C SER A 263 -7.85 5.49 2.51
N SER A 264 -7.74 6.32 1.48
CA SER A 264 -7.62 5.85 0.12
C SER A 264 -6.19 5.38 -0.01
N ALA A 265 -5.95 4.08 0.14
CA ALA A 265 -4.79 3.48 -0.53
C ALA A 265 -4.78 4.11 -1.92
N THR A 266 -3.70 4.82 -2.26
CA THR A 266 -3.53 5.38 -3.59
C THR A 266 -3.87 4.24 -4.53
N SER A 267 -5.06 4.26 -5.15
CA SER A 267 -5.43 3.26 -6.12
C SER A 267 -4.25 3.26 -7.06
N ALA A 268 -3.54 2.13 -7.12
CA ALA A 268 -2.41 1.98 -8.01
C ALA A 268 -2.86 2.59 -9.31
N THR A 269 -2.19 3.69 -9.72
CA THR A 269 -2.45 4.36 -11.00
C THR A 269 -2.66 3.24 -11.98
N ALA A 270 -3.87 3.19 -12.58
CA ALA A 270 -4.26 2.10 -13.47
C ALA A 270 -3.03 1.75 -14.30
N VAL A 271 -2.49 0.55 -14.05
CA VAL A 271 -1.31 0.09 -14.77
C VAL A 271 -1.74 0.22 -16.23
N PRO A 272 -1.05 1.02 -17.06
CA PRO A 272 -1.41 1.13 -18.46
C PRO A 272 -1.54 -0.30 -18.98
N ALA A 273 -2.62 -0.55 -19.74
CA ALA A 273 -2.93 -1.87 -20.25
C ALA A 273 -1.65 -2.55 -20.71
N TYR A 274 -1.44 -3.80 -20.31
CA TYR A 274 -0.31 -4.59 -20.75
C TYR A 274 -0.33 -4.68 -22.28
N GLU A 275 0.39 -3.77 -22.94
CA GLU A 275 0.50 -3.75 -24.38
C GLU A 275 1.43 -4.90 -24.76
N ALA A 276 0.83 -6.00 -25.23
CA ALA A 276 1.55 -7.13 -25.80
C ALA A 276 2.44 -6.74 -27.00
N SER A 277 2.31 -5.51 -27.50
CA SER A 277 3.04 -4.96 -28.65
C SER A 277 4.37 -4.29 -28.34
N PHE A 278 4.81 -4.21 -27.07
CA PHE A 278 6.11 -3.59 -26.80
C PHE A 278 7.28 -4.45 -27.30
N PRO A 279 8.25 -3.86 -28.01
CA PRO A 279 9.44 -4.59 -28.44
C PRO A 279 10.26 -5.01 -27.22
N VAL A 280 10.84 -6.20 -27.29
CA VAL A 280 11.81 -6.72 -26.31
C VAL A 280 13.20 -6.82 -26.96
N PRO A 281 14.30 -6.73 -26.18
CA PRO A 281 15.65 -6.86 -26.72
C PRO A 281 15.88 -8.22 -27.39
N ASP A 282 16.47 -8.20 -28.58
CA ASP A 282 16.99 -9.40 -29.24
C ASP A 282 18.38 -9.70 -28.68
N ILE A 283 18.46 -10.72 -27.84
CA ILE A 283 19.68 -11.09 -27.09
C ILE A 283 20.46 -12.13 -27.88
N LEU A 284 21.73 -11.84 -28.14
CA LEU A 284 22.65 -12.74 -28.82
C LEU A 284 23.07 -13.88 -27.90
N GLU A 285 23.64 -14.95 -28.49
CA GLU A 285 24.19 -16.05 -27.70
C GLU A 285 25.23 -15.53 -26.70
N PRO A 286 25.07 -15.81 -25.39
CA PRO A 286 25.94 -15.23 -24.37
C PRO A 286 27.31 -15.91 -24.30
N GLU A 287 28.29 -15.16 -23.81
CA GLU A 287 29.60 -15.67 -23.44
C GLU A 287 29.54 -16.17 -21.99
N ILE A 288 29.71 -17.48 -21.77
CA ILE A 288 29.65 -18.12 -20.43
C ILE A 288 31.05 -18.51 -19.98
N ASN A 289 31.50 -17.94 -18.86
CA ASN A 289 32.75 -18.33 -18.22
C ASN A 289 32.44 -19.26 -17.05
N LYS A 290 32.77 -20.55 -17.23
CA LYS A 290 32.55 -21.60 -16.23
C LYS A 290 33.52 -21.47 -15.05
N GLN A 291 33.10 -21.96 -13.89
CA GLN A 291 33.98 -22.08 -12.73
C GLN A 291 35.05 -23.14 -13.01
N THR A 292 36.29 -22.72 -13.27
CA THR A 292 37.42 -23.61 -13.60
C THR A 292 38.39 -23.81 -12.44
N LEU A 293 38.32 -22.97 -11.40
CA LEU A 293 39.18 -23.01 -10.22
C LEU A 293 38.34 -22.87 -8.94
N THR A 294 38.86 -23.36 -7.81
CA THR A 294 38.20 -23.37 -6.49
C THR A 294 37.73 -22.00 -5.99
N ASN A 295 38.18 -20.89 -6.60
CA ASN A 295 37.84 -19.51 -6.24
C ASN A 295 37.26 -18.66 -7.39
N SER A 296 37.00 -19.22 -8.58
CA SER A 296 36.37 -18.48 -9.69
C SER A 296 34.85 -18.61 -9.63
N VAL A 297 34.09 -17.52 -9.70
CA VAL A 297 32.62 -17.60 -9.77
C VAL A 297 32.19 -17.65 -11.23
N ALA A 298 31.25 -18.54 -11.55
CA ALA A 298 30.69 -18.64 -12.90
C ALA A 298 29.98 -17.34 -13.27
N ASN A 299 30.10 -16.92 -14.52
CA ASN A 299 29.45 -15.72 -15.01
C ASN A 299 28.95 -15.87 -16.44
N ILE A 300 27.99 -15.02 -16.79
CA ILE A 300 27.35 -14.97 -18.08
C ILE A 300 27.28 -13.53 -18.58
N THR A 301 27.75 -13.31 -19.81
CA THR A 301 27.82 -11.99 -20.44
C THR A 301 26.94 -11.96 -21.68
N PHE A 302 26.05 -10.97 -21.74
CA PHE A 302 25.07 -10.80 -22.78
C PHE A 302 25.39 -9.59 -23.65
N LYS A 303 25.16 -9.76 -24.95
CA LYS A 303 25.12 -8.71 -25.97
C LYS A 303 23.75 -8.75 -26.65
N TRP A 304 23.37 -7.67 -27.30
CA TRP A 304 22.09 -7.55 -28.00
C TRP A 304 22.31 -7.12 -29.45
N ALA A 305 21.35 -7.45 -30.31
CA ALA A 305 21.36 -7.04 -31.71
C ALA A 305 21.26 -5.52 -31.85
N THR A 306 21.93 -4.97 -32.87
CA THR A 306 21.90 -3.55 -33.22
C THR A 306 21.49 -3.38 -34.69
N PRO A 307 20.83 -2.25 -35.07
CA PRO A 307 20.44 -1.12 -34.22
C PRO A 307 19.23 -1.43 -33.34
N THR A 308 19.15 -0.77 -32.18
CA THR A 308 17.97 -0.84 -31.31
C THR A 308 16.82 -0.01 -31.90
N PRO A 309 15.54 -0.30 -31.52
CA PRO A 309 14.41 0.47 -32.02
C PRO A 309 14.50 1.97 -31.69
N ALA A 310 13.94 2.80 -32.57
CA ALA A 310 13.99 4.26 -32.41
C ALA A 310 13.33 4.72 -31.10
N GLY A 311 14.03 5.61 -30.37
CA GLY A 311 13.55 6.17 -29.11
C GLY A 311 13.73 5.25 -27.90
N ILE A 312 14.39 4.11 -28.03
CA ILE A 312 14.90 3.36 -26.87
C ILE A 312 16.13 4.05 -26.31
N GLU A 313 16.16 4.18 -24.98
CA GLU A 313 17.22 4.89 -24.25
C GLU A 313 18.20 3.92 -23.59
N GLY A 314 17.80 2.67 -23.34
CA GLY A 314 18.58 1.71 -22.59
C GLY A 314 18.01 0.29 -22.53
N ILE A 315 18.66 -0.57 -21.75
CA ILE A 315 18.23 -1.96 -21.48
C ILE A 315 18.31 -2.22 -19.96
N SER A 316 17.34 -2.96 -19.46
CA SER A 316 17.31 -3.50 -18.10
C SER A 316 17.49 -5.00 -18.11
N LEU A 317 18.29 -5.50 -17.16
CA LEU A 317 18.52 -6.91 -16.86
C LEU A 317 17.79 -7.25 -15.56
N MET A 318 16.90 -8.24 -15.64
CA MET A 318 16.25 -8.83 -14.50
C MET A 318 16.74 -10.26 -14.31
N VAL A 319 17.06 -10.61 -13.06
CA VAL A 319 17.41 -11.97 -12.67
C VAL A 319 16.58 -12.35 -11.45
N ASP A 320 15.86 -13.47 -11.57
CA ASP A 320 14.98 -14.02 -10.53
C ASP A 320 13.97 -12.98 -10.02
N ASP A 321 13.29 -12.33 -10.97
CA ASP A 321 12.24 -11.33 -10.72
C ASP A 321 12.71 -10.04 -10.02
N VAL A 322 14.03 -9.83 -9.93
CA VAL A 322 14.66 -8.63 -9.38
C VAL A 322 15.44 -7.91 -10.49
N GLU A 323 15.21 -6.60 -10.64
CA GLU A 323 16.03 -5.77 -11.54
C GLU A 323 17.46 -5.69 -11.01
N ARG A 324 18.43 -6.21 -11.75
CA ARG A 324 19.84 -6.30 -11.32
C ARG A 324 20.72 -5.27 -11.96
N GLU A 325 20.42 -4.86 -13.19
CA GLU A 325 21.19 -3.86 -13.91
C GLU A 325 20.29 -3.04 -14.82
N ARG A 326 20.62 -1.76 -14.99
CA ARG A 326 19.96 -0.87 -15.94
C ARG A 326 21.02 0.02 -16.56
N LEU A 327 21.15 -0.05 -17.89
CA LEU A 327 22.08 0.77 -18.65
C LEU A 327 21.34 1.71 -19.58
N TYR A 328 21.86 2.92 -19.76
CA TYR A 328 21.41 3.84 -20.81
C TYR A 328 22.50 3.94 -21.88
N PHE A 329 22.10 3.85 -23.15
CA PHE A 329 23.01 3.81 -24.30
C PHE A 329 23.81 5.10 -24.49
N LYS A 330 23.36 6.21 -23.90
CA LYS A 330 24.03 7.52 -23.97
C LYS A 330 25.01 7.76 -22.83
N ASP A 331 25.04 6.89 -21.82
CA ASP A 331 25.95 7.05 -20.69
C ASP A 331 27.39 6.73 -21.11
N ALA A 332 28.37 7.47 -20.57
CA ALA A 332 29.79 7.28 -20.86
C ALA A 332 30.50 6.58 -19.68
N PRO A 333 31.32 5.53 -19.93
CA PRO A 333 31.53 4.88 -21.23
C PRO A 333 30.29 4.11 -21.66
N ALA A 334 30.01 4.12 -22.97
CA ALA A 334 28.90 3.35 -23.53
C ALA A 334 29.13 1.88 -23.23
N LYS A 335 28.21 1.27 -22.48
CA LYS A 335 28.21 -0.18 -22.24
C LYS A 335 27.40 -0.86 -23.33
N ASP A 336 28.02 -1.84 -23.96
CA ASP A 336 27.43 -2.71 -24.98
C ASP A 336 27.19 -4.15 -24.47
N THR A 337 27.50 -4.38 -23.19
CA THR A 337 27.33 -5.67 -22.53
C THR A 337 26.59 -5.56 -21.20
N LEU A 338 25.88 -6.64 -20.86
CA LEU A 338 25.29 -6.89 -19.56
C LEU A 338 25.95 -8.13 -18.96
N PHE A 339 26.31 -8.06 -17.69
CA PHE A 339 27.06 -9.10 -17.00
C PHE A 339 26.29 -9.56 -15.76
N TRP A 340 26.22 -10.87 -15.54
CA TRP A 340 25.70 -11.46 -14.32
C TRP A 340 26.67 -12.51 -13.77
N GLU A 341 26.91 -12.44 -12.47
CA GLU A 341 27.71 -13.39 -11.72
C GLU A 341 26.80 -14.25 -10.85
N ARG A 342 26.97 -15.57 -10.91
CA ARG A 342 26.12 -16.48 -10.15
C ARG A 342 26.35 -16.32 -8.66
N GLY A 343 25.29 -16.03 -7.92
CA GLY A 343 25.34 -16.01 -6.47
C GLY A 343 25.47 -17.41 -5.86
N PRO A 344 26.07 -17.57 -4.66
CA PRO A 344 26.22 -18.88 -3.99
C PRO A 344 24.88 -19.53 -3.58
N GLN A 345 23.77 -18.80 -3.69
CA GLN A 345 22.43 -19.24 -3.29
C GLN A 345 21.52 -19.56 -4.48
N ALA A 346 22.02 -19.41 -5.71
CA ALA A 346 21.26 -19.69 -6.91
C ALA A 346 21.11 -21.21 -7.11
N PHE A 347 19.88 -21.67 -7.29
CA PHE A 347 19.59 -23.02 -7.82
C PHE A 347 19.42 -23.01 -9.32
N VAL A 348 19.04 -21.86 -9.86
CA VAL A 348 18.78 -21.57 -11.26
C VAL A 348 18.67 -20.05 -11.36
N ASP A 349 19.12 -19.46 -12.46
CA ASP A 349 18.94 -18.03 -12.72
C ASP A 349 17.95 -17.84 -13.88
N HIS A 350 16.79 -17.24 -13.59
CA HIS A 350 15.82 -16.85 -14.61
C HIS A 350 16.11 -15.42 -15.06
N ILE A 351 16.63 -15.30 -16.28
CA ILE A 351 17.16 -14.04 -16.80
C ILE A 351 16.21 -13.47 -17.85
N ARG A 352 15.90 -12.18 -17.73
CA ARG A 352 15.02 -11.44 -18.63
C ARG A 352 15.61 -10.08 -18.98
N PHE A 353 15.20 -9.58 -20.14
CA PHE A 353 15.65 -8.29 -20.65
C PHE A 353 14.47 -7.43 -21.04
N GLY A 354 14.56 -6.13 -20.78
CA GLY A 354 13.54 -5.16 -21.18
C GLY A 354 14.17 -3.89 -21.72
N TYR A 355 13.57 -3.29 -22.74
CA TYR A 355 13.98 -1.98 -23.22
C TYR A 355 13.51 -0.88 -22.26
N VAL A 356 14.35 0.15 -22.11
CA VAL A 356 14.06 1.33 -21.30
C VAL A 356 13.71 2.51 -22.21
N LYS A 357 12.60 3.18 -21.91
CA LYS A 357 12.14 4.40 -22.58
C LYS A 357 11.49 5.35 -21.58
N ASN A 358 11.83 6.63 -21.63
CA ASN A 358 11.38 7.64 -20.67
C ASN A 358 11.69 7.22 -19.21
N GLY A 359 12.85 6.59 -18.98
CA GLY A 359 13.27 6.10 -17.66
C GLY A 359 12.47 4.91 -17.10
N LYS A 360 11.58 4.28 -17.87
CA LYS A 360 10.80 3.10 -17.46
C LYS A 360 11.10 1.90 -18.36
N VAL A 361 11.08 0.71 -17.78
CA VAL A 361 11.10 -0.53 -18.56
C VAL A 361 9.75 -0.69 -19.24
N LEU A 362 9.75 -0.97 -20.54
CA LEU A 362 8.52 -1.16 -21.32
C LEU A 362 7.85 -2.49 -20.97
N ARG A 363 8.59 -3.58 -21.19
CA ARG A 363 8.22 -4.96 -20.89
C ARG A 363 9.48 -5.82 -20.82
N TYR A 364 9.48 -6.84 -19.97
CA TYR A 364 10.48 -7.88 -19.97
C TYR A 364 10.15 -9.01 -20.95
N SER A 365 11.19 -9.59 -21.55
CA SER A 365 11.11 -10.81 -22.34
C SER A 365 10.59 -12.00 -21.50
N SER A 366 10.25 -13.09 -22.20
CA SER A 366 10.17 -14.40 -21.54
C SER A 366 11.51 -14.71 -20.85
N ALA A 367 11.46 -15.57 -19.82
CA ALA A 367 12.69 -16.02 -19.17
C ALA A 367 13.53 -16.83 -20.15
N GLY A 368 14.84 -16.61 -20.10
CA GLY A 368 15.79 -17.68 -20.37
C GLY A 368 16.37 -18.17 -19.06
N THR A 369 16.73 -19.43 -19.04
CA THR A 369 17.19 -20.13 -17.84
C THR A 369 18.66 -20.46 -17.98
N TRP A 370 19.47 -19.99 -17.04
CA TRP A 370 20.87 -20.38 -16.88
C TRP A 370 20.96 -21.44 -15.76
N LEU A 371 21.28 -22.66 -16.16
CA LEU A 371 21.28 -23.86 -15.31
C LEU A 371 22.62 -24.03 -14.59
N LEU A 372 22.63 -24.86 -13.53
CA LEU A 372 23.81 -25.13 -12.70
C LEU A 372 24.94 -25.85 -13.43
N ASP A 373 24.64 -26.54 -14.53
CA ASP A 373 25.63 -27.17 -15.41
C ASP A 373 26.25 -26.18 -16.43
N ASP A 374 25.97 -24.89 -16.23
CA ASP A 374 26.36 -23.77 -17.08
C ASP A 374 25.76 -23.82 -18.49
N SER A 375 24.68 -24.59 -18.69
CA SER A 375 23.91 -24.54 -19.92
C SER A 375 22.92 -23.36 -19.91
N TRP A 376 22.75 -22.76 -21.09
CA TRP A 376 21.81 -21.68 -21.33
C TRP A 376 20.70 -22.15 -22.27
N THR A 377 19.45 -21.89 -21.88
CA THR A 377 18.28 -22.36 -22.63
C THR A 377 17.80 -21.40 -23.72
N GLY A 378 18.41 -20.22 -23.83
CA GLY A 378 17.93 -19.15 -24.70
C GLY A 378 16.77 -18.37 -24.07
N ILE A 379 16.49 -17.18 -24.61
CA ILE A 379 15.24 -16.48 -24.32
C ILE A 379 14.14 -17.16 -25.13
N GLY A 380 13.13 -17.73 -24.48
CA GLY A 380 12.00 -18.34 -25.18
C GLY A 380 11.35 -17.35 -26.15
N LYS A 381 11.13 -17.73 -27.41
CA LYS A 381 10.26 -16.96 -28.31
C LYS A 381 8.86 -17.02 -27.70
N GLN A 382 8.27 -15.86 -27.38
CA GLN A 382 6.91 -15.80 -26.86
C GLN A 382 5.99 -16.63 -27.76
N ALA A 383 5.35 -17.66 -27.19
CA ALA A 383 4.18 -18.23 -27.83
C ALA A 383 3.13 -17.12 -27.83
N ALA A 384 2.77 -16.65 -29.02
CA ALA A 384 1.56 -15.87 -29.19
C ALA A 384 0.40 -16.78 -28.74
N VAL A 385 -0.19 -16.46 -27.58
CA VAL A 385 -1.45 -17.05 -27.12
C VAL A 385 -2.55 -16.02 -27.30
#